data_AF-A0A6M3JJD9-F1
#
_entry.id   AF-A0A6M3JJD9-F1
#
_cell.length_a   1.000
_cell.length_b   1.000
_cell.length_c   1.000
_cell.angle_alpha   90.00
_cell.angle_beta   90.00
_cell.angle_gamma   90.00
#
_symmetry.space_group_name_H-M   'P 1'
#
loop_
_entity.id
_entity.type
_entity.pdbx_description
1 polymer ?
#
loop_
_entity_poly.entity_id
_entity_poly.type
_entity_poly.pdbx_seq_one_letter_code
_entity_poly.pdbx_strand_id
1 'polypeptide(L)'
;MKRVGIQLYIGCKVIKATKMDELSFLTEIKQQPTVEGQETRPGYYVEYPDGYQSWSPVEAFENAYRVITPQEAAFMLPEIE
;
A
#
# COMPACT_ATOMS: atom_id res chain seq x y z
N MET A 1 13.34 35.99 3.01
CA MET A 1 12.76 34.65 2.75
C MET A 1 13.86 33.59 2.90
N LYS A 2 13.76 32.69 3.89
CA LYS A 2 14.64 31.51 3.93
C LYS A 2 14.17 30.55 2.84
N ARG A 3 15.01 30.28 1.84
CA ARG A 3 14.80 29.12 0.96
C ARG A 3 15.01 27.88 1.82
N VAL A 4 13.95 27.12 2.07
CA VAL A 4 14.08 25.80 2.67
C VAL A 4 14.59 24.87 1.57
N GLY A 5 15.79 24.31 1.75
CA GLY A 5 16.34 23.32 0.83
C GLY A 5 15.55 22.02 0.89
N ILE A 6 15.46 21.30 -0.23
CA ILE A 6 14.85 19.97 -0.28
C ILE A 6 15.81 18.99 0.40
N GLN A 7 15.31 18.25 1.39
CA GLN A 7 16.04 17.16 2.03
C GLN A 7 15.29 15.85 1.72
N LEU A 8 16.02 14.86 1.22
CA LEU A 8 15.47 13.53 0.93
C LEU A 8 15.69 12.61 2.14
N TYR A 9 14.69 11.81 2.45
CA TYR A 9 14.70 10.83 3.53
C TYR A 9 14.16 9.49 3.02
N ILE A 10 14.77 8.39 3.47
CA ILE A 10 14.23 7.04 3.28
C ILE A 10 13.68 6.58 4.63
N GLY A 11 12.41 6.18 4.63
CA GLY A 11 11.77 5.53 5.76
C GLY A 11 11.20 4.18 5.33
N CYS A 12 11.08 3.25 6.26
CA CYS A 12 10.48 1.94 6.02
C CYS A 12 9.38 1.64 7.03
N LYS A 13 8.32 0.99 6.56
CA LYS A 13 7.23 0.43 7.36
C LYS A 13 6.99 -1.00 6.85
N VAL A 14 6.66 -1.93 7.74
CA VAL A 14 6.07 -3.20 7.31
C VAL A 14 4.58 -2.97 7.12
N ILE A 15 4.07 -3.41 5.97
CA ILE A 15 2.70 -3.17 5.50
C ILE A 15 2.04 -4.52 5.16
N LYS A 16 0.73 -4.57 5.22
CA LYS A 16 -0.05 -5.67 4.63
C LYS A 16 -0.43 -5.28 3.22
N ALA A 17 -0.32 -6.22 2.29
CA ALA A 17 -0.69 -5.99 0.90
C ALA A 17 -1.40 -7.20 0.31
N THR A 18 -2.50 -6.95 -0.38
CA THR A 18 -3.33 -7.96 -1.04
C THR A 18 -3.55 -7.54 -2.47
N LYS A 19 -3.42 -8.47 -3.43
CA LYS A 19 -3.71 -8.19 -4.84
C LYS A 19 -5.16 -7.73 -4.98
N MET A 20 -5.35 -6.57 -5.59
CA MET A 20 -6.65 -5.95 -5.81
C MET A 20 -6.48 -4.94 -6.95
N ASP A 21 -7.38 -4.95 -7.94
CA ASP A 21 -7.37 -3.91 -8.97
C ASP A 21 -7.92 -2.59 -8.44
N GLU A 22 -7.63 -1.50 -9.14
CA GLU A 22 -7.97 -0.14 -8.69
C GLU A 22 -9.48 0.04 -8.51
N LEU A 23 -10.28 -0.51 -9.41
CA LEU A 23 -11.74 -0.38 -9.35
C LEU A 23 -12.30 -1.09 -8.11
N SER A 24 -11.92 -2.34 -7.87
CA SER A 24 -12.31 -3.06 -6.65
C SER A 24 -11.93 -2.30 -5.37
N PHE A 25 -10.74 -1.68 -5.32
CA PHE A 25 -10.38 -0.84 -4.17
C PHE A 25 -11.31 0.37 -4.00
N LEU A 26 -11.60 1.08 -5.09
CA LEU A 26 -12.48 2.25 -5.04
C LEU A 26 -13.90 1.88 -4.61
N THR A 27 -14.42 0.73 -5.06
CA THR A 27 -15.78 0.30 -4.75
C THR A 27 -15.91 -0.37 -3.38
N GLU A 28 -15.06 -1.35 -3.10
CA GLU A 28 -15.22 -2.22 -1.93
C GLU A 28 -14.63 -1.58 -0.67
N ILE A 29 -13.51 -0.85 -0.81
CA ILE A 29 -12.81 -0.25 0.33
C ILE A 29 -13.22 1.22 0.51
N LYS A 30 -13.25 2.00 -0.58
CA LYS A 30 -13.59 3.43 -0.50
C LYS A 30 -15.07 3.74 -0.69
N GLN A 31 -15.88 2.75 -1.10
CA GLN A 31 -17.33 2.92 -1.31
C GLN A 31 -17.66 4.05 -2.28
N GLN A 32 -16.79 4.26 -3.28
CA GLN A 32 -16.98 5.27 -4.30
C GLN A 32 -17.89 4.75 -5.41
N PRO A 33 -18.75 5.61 -5.98
CA PRO A 33 -19.58 5.23 -7.11
C PRO A 33 -18.70 5.00 -8.35
N THR A 34 -19.04 3.97 -9.13
CA THR A 34 -18.36 3.66 -10.40
C THR A 34 -19.15 4.19 -11.58
N VAL A 35 -18.42 4.50 -12.64
CA VAL A 35 -18.99 4.80 -13.94
C VAL A 35 -18.89 3.55 -14.83
N GLU A 36 -19.92 3.30 -15.63
CA GLU A 36 -19.91 2.19 -16.58
C GLU A 36 -18.78 2.39 -17.60
N GLY A 37 -18.01 1.33 -17.87
CA GLY A 37 -16.84 1.38 -18.77
C GLY A 37 -15.57 1.98 -18.17
N GLN A 38 -15.54 2.22 -16.84
CA GLN A 38 -14.31 2.66 -16.17
C GLN A 38 -13.22 1.60 -16.31
N GLU A 39 -12.09 2.00 -16.90
CA GLU A 39 -10.90 1.16 -16.99
C GLU A 39 -10.35 0.88 -15.59
N THR A 40 -9.84 -0.33 -15.39
CA THR A 40 -9.15 -0.72 -14.15
C THR A 40 -7.76 -1.26 -14.48
N ARG A 41 -6.85 -1.13 -13.52
CA ARG A 41 -5.47 -1.62 -13.64
C ARG A 41 -5.12 -2.49 -12.44
N PRO A 42 -4.24 -3.49 -12.64
CA PRO A 42 -3.84 -4.38 -11.56
C PRO A 42 -2.99 -3.63 -10.53
N GLY A 43 -3.12 -4.03 -9.28
CA GLY A 43 -2.33 -3.48 -8.19
C GLY A 43 -2.49 -4.23 -6.89
N TYR A 44 -2.18 -3.53 -5.81
CA TYR A 44 -2.28 -4.01 -4.46
C TYR A 44 -3.07 -3.02 -3.62
N TYR A 45 -4.05 -3.54 -2.87
CA TYR A 45 -4.59 -2.88 -1.71
C TYR A 45 -3.56 -2.97 -0.57
N VAL A 46 -3.27 -1.85 0.07
CA VAL A 46 -2.21 -1.72 1.07
C VAL A 46 -2.76 -1.16 2.37
N GLU A 47 -2.45 -1.83 3.47
CA GLU A 47 -2.78 -1.40 4.83
C GLU A 47 -1.50 -1.13 5.63
N TYR A 48 -1.45 0.07 6.22
CA TYR A 48 -0.35 0.53 7.04
C TYR A 48 -0.62 0.26 8.53
N PRO A 49 0.43 0.20 9.38
CA PRO A 49 0.26 -0.05 10.82
C PRO A 49 -0.63 0.95 11.56
N ASP A 50 -0.75 2.17 11.03
CA ASP A 50 -1.61 3.23 11.57
C ASP A 50 -3.08 3.12 11.12
N GLY A 51 -3.43 2.05 10.39
CA GLY A 51 -4.76 1.84 9.83
C GLY A 51 -5.03 2.62 8.54
N TYR A 52 -4.05 3.38 8.02
CA TYR A 52 -4.20 4.01 6.72
C TYR A 52 -4.30 2.94 5.62
N GLN A 53 -5.19 3.18 4.67
CA GLN A 53 -5.53 2.27 3.58
C GLN A 53 -5.37 2.97 2.23
N SER A 54 -4.53 2.40 1.37
CA SER A 54 -4.26 2.90 0.02
C SER A 54 -4.30 1.80 -1.03
N TRP A 55 -4.12 2.19 -2.28
CA TRP A 55 -3.91 1.28 -3.40
C TRP A 55 -2.67 1.71 -4.17
N SER A 56 -1.89 0.74 -4.67
CA SER A 56 -0.68 0.99 -5.45
C SER A 56 -0.69 0.14 -6.73
N PRO A 57 -0.32 0.71 -7.89
CA PRO A 57 -0.12 -0.06 -9.12
C PRO A 57 0.94 -1.14 -8.94
N VAL A 58 0.81 -2.26 -9.67
CA VAL A 58 1.76 -3.39 -9.62
C VAL A 58 3.21 -2.93 -9.73
N GLU A 59 3.56 -2.18 -10.78
CA GLU A 59 4.94 -1.78 -11.03
C GLU A 59 5.51 -0.90 -9.90
N ALA A 60 4.71 0.04 -9.40
CA ALA A 60 5.13 0.91 -8.30
C ALA A 60 5.31 0.12 -7.00
N PHE A 61 4.42 -0.83 -6.73
CA PHE A 61 4.49 -1.66 -5.53
C PHE A 61 5.68 -2.61 -5.56
N GLU A 62 5.83 -3.39 -6.63
CA GLU A 62 6.87 -4.42 -6.72
C GLU A 62 8.29 -3.85 -6.82
N ASN A 63 8.45 -2.62 -7.32
CA ASN A 63 9.74 -1.92 -7.33
C ASN A 63 10.11 -1.33 -5.95
N ALA A 64 9.12 -0.96 -5.13
CA ALA A 64 9.34 -0.30 -3.85
C ALA A 64 9.37 -1.25 -2.65
N TYR A 65 8.68 -2.39 -2.75
CA TYR A 65 8.47 -3.32 -1.64
C TYR A 65 9.02 -4.70 -1.94
N ARG A 66 9.47 -5.39 -0.89
CA ARG A 66 9.80 -6.81 -0.92
C ARG A 66 8.98 -7.56 0.13
N VAL A 67 8.79 -8.85 -0.10
CA VAL A 67 8.25 -9.75 0.91
C VAL A 67 9.22 -9.82 2.10
N ILE A 68 8.67 -9.81 3.32
CA ILE A 68 9.46 -10.03 4.53
C ILE A 68 9.89 -11.49 4.61
N THR A 69 11.10 -11.73 5.13
CA THR A 69 11.58 -13.08 5.40
C THR A 69 10.78 -13.72 6.54
N PRO A 70 10.72 -15.07 6.61
CA PRO A 70 10.08 -15.75 7.74
C PRO A 70 10.64 -15.32 9.11
N GLN A 71 11.95 -15.04 9.17
CA GLN A 71 12.60 -14.54 10.38
C GLN A 71 12.10 -13.16 10.75
N GLU A 72 12.01 -12.22 9.79
CA GLU A 72 11.43 -10.88 10.03
C GLU A 72 9.97 -10.96 10.48
N ALA A 73 9.18 -11.86 9.88
CA ALA A 73 7.80 -12.07 10.27
C ALA A 73 7.69 -12.57 11.72
N ALA A 74 8.56 -13.49 12.15
CA ALA A 74 8.54 -14.05 13.51
C ALA A 74 8.73 -12.97 14.60
N PHE A 75 9.50 -11.91 14.33
CA PHE A 75 9.66 -10.78 15.26
C PHE A 75 8.46 -9.83 15.29
N MET A 76 7.57 -9.87 14.29
CA MET A 76 6.41 -8.98 14.16
C MET A 76 5.08 -9.62 14.54
N LEU A 77 5.05 -10.95 14.72
CA LEU A 77 3.85 -11.73 15.05
C LEU A 77 3.56 -12.01 16.54
N PRO A 78 4.22 -11.44 17.57
CA PRO A 78 3.82 -11.73 18.95
C PRO A 78 2.47 -11.12 19.38
N GLU A 79 1.74 -10.41 18.50
CA GLU A 79 0.43 -9.79 18.80
C GLU A 79 -0.66 -10.11 17.75
N ILE A 80 -0.62 -11.29 17.12
CA ILE A 80 -1.77 -11.81 16.36
C ILE A 80 -2.18 -13.17 16.94
N GLU A 81 -2.84 -13.13 18.10
CA GLU A 81 -3.74 -14.18 18.61
C GLU A 81 -5.17 -13.66 18.61
#